data_AF-A0A9X7C4R7-F1
#
_entry.id   AF-A0A9X7C4R7-F1
#
_cell.length_a   1.000
_cell.length_b   1.000
_cell.length_c   1.000
_cell.angle_alpha   90.00
_cell.angle_beta   90.00
_cell.angle_gamma   90.00
#
_symmetry.space_group_name_H-M   'P 1'
#
loop_
_entity.id
_entity.type
_entity.pdbx_description
1 polymer ?
#
loop_
_entity_poly.entity_id
_entity_poly.type
_entity_poly.pdbx_seq_one_letter_code
_entity_poly.pdbx_strand_id
1 'polypeptide(L)'
;MLYHVAFDAHQNVTASTRRIRLVKRSKSFQWVGIVHEDLMLDTTYSHQASPIIVTHTSEKKMGSRRNLDIYEKALQHNQTFRIHDVFHYAQELTAHGAYEKAIPFYETCKT
;
A
#
# COMPACT_ATOMS: atom_id res chain seq x y z
N MET A 1 4.09 -11.76 -10.59
CA MET A 1 3.43 -11.37 -11.86
C MET A 1 3.86 -9.96 -12.22
N LEU A 2 3.89 -9.60 -13.50
CA LEU A 2 4.10 -8.21 -13.89
C LEU A 2 2.83 -7.40 -13.63
N TYR A 3 3.00 -6.19 -13.10
CA TYR A 3 1.93 -5.26 -12.80
C TYR A 3 2.26 -3.91 -13.44
N HIS A 4 1.45 -3.45 -14.38
CA HIS A 4 1.64 -2.16 -15.02
C HIS A 4 1.25 -1.04 -14.04
N VAL A 5 2.19 -0.11 -13.79
CA VAL A 5 2.04 0.94 -12.75
C VAL A 5 2.03 2.35 -13.32
N ALA A 6 2.57 2.56 -14.52
CA ALA A 6 2.59 3.85 -15.18
C ALA A 6 2.32 3.71 -16.68
N PHE A 7 1.69 4.73 -17.24
CA PHE A 7 1.25 4.80 -18.62
C PHE A 7 1.58 6.18 -19.21
N ASP A 8 1.84 6.26 -20.51
CA ASP A 8 1.94 7.52 -21.23
C ASP A 8 0.55 8.09 -21.61
N ALA A 9 0.53 9.22 -22.31
CA ALA A 9 -0.71 9.87 -22.75
C ALA A 9 -1.54 9.02 -23.75
N HIS A 10 -0.93 8.00 -24.36
CA HIS A 10 -1.57 7.08 -25.30
C HIS A 10 -1.90 5.72 -24.65
N GLN A 11 -1.82 5.63 -23.32
CA GLN A 11 -2.04 4.42 -22.52
C GLN A 11 -1.03 3.28 -22.78
N ASN A 12 0.13 3.58 -23.38
CA ASN A 12 1.22 2.60 -23.46
C ASN A 12 1.89 2.47 -22.09
N VAL A 13 2.29 1.25 -21.74
CA VAL A 13 2.96 0.96 -20.48
C VAL A 13 4.36 1.58 -20.47
N THR A 14 4.64 2.46 -19.52
CA THR A 14 5.96 3.08 -19.34
C THR A 14 6.75 2.49 -18.19
N ALA A 15 6.06 1.91 -17.20
CA ALA A 15 6.70 1.19 -16.10
C ALA A 15 5.86 0.01 -15.61
N SER A 16 6.56 -1.03 -15.17
CA SER A 16 5.97 -2.20 -14.51
C SER A 16 6.78 -2.59 -13.29
N THR A 17 6.12 -3.23 -12.33
CA THR A 17 6.76 -3.81 -11.15
C THR A 17 6.27 -5.24 -10.94
N ARG A 18 7.04 -6.05 -10.21
CA ARG A 18 6.60 -7.40 -9.84
C ARG A 18 5.78 -7.35 -8.56
N ARG A 19 4.58 -7.93 -8.61
CA ARG A 19 3.69 -8.11 -7.44
C ARG A 19 3.36 -9.58 -7.24
N ILE A 20 3.20 -9.98 -5.98
CA ILE A 20 2.62 -11.26 -5.58
C ILE A 20 1.11 -11.05 -5.53
N ARG A 21 0.37 -11.82 -6.35
CA ARG A 21 -1.09 -11.64 -6.51
C ARG A 21 -1.88 -12.94 -6.41
N LEU A 22 -1.19 -14.08 -6.41
CA LEU A 22 -1.78 -15.38 -6.12
C LEU A 22 -1.04 -15.99 -4.94
N VAL A 23 -1.81 -16.47 -3.97
CA VAL A 23 -1.31 -17.14 -2.78
C VAL A 23 -2.00 -18.48 -2.63
N LYS A 24 -1.27 -19.47 -2.09
CA LYS A 24 -1.85 -20.78 -1.80
C LYS A 24 -2.66 -20.69 -0.50
N ARG A 25 -3.95 -21.03 -0.55
CA ARG A 25 -4.83 -21.05 0.63
C ARG A 25 -4.26 -21.90 1.78
N SER A 26 -3.61 -23.01 1.47
CA SER A 26 -2.99 -23.92 2.45
C SER A 26 -1.83 -23.30 3.24
N LYS A 27 -1.36 -22.11 2.86
CA LYS A 27 -0.32 -21.36 3.59
C LYS A 27 -0.90 -20.40 4.63
N SER A 28 -2.22 -20.21 4.68
CA SER A 28 -2.92 -19.48 5.73
C SER A 28 -2.37 -18.08 6.03
N PHE A 29 -1.86 -17.37 5.01
CA PHE A 29 -1.39 -15.98 5.18
C PHE A 29 -2.52 -15.08 5.71
N GLN A 30 -2.14 -14.12 6.56
CA GLN A 30 -3.06 -13.16 7.16
C GLN A 30 -2.79 -11.77 6.61
N TRP A 31 -3.86 -11.07 6.23
CA TRP A 31 -3.78 -9.66 5.90
C TRP A 31 -3.56 -8.85 7.17
N VAL A 32 -2.61 -7.92 7.12
CA VAL A 32 -2.34 -7.03 8.23
C VAL A 32 -2.04 -5.62 7.72
N GLY A 33 -2.63 -4.65 8.40
CA GLY A 33 -2.51 -3.22 8.11
C GLY A 33 -3.87 -2.57 8.30
N ILE A 34 -3.91 -1.23 8.25
CA ILE A 34 -5.16 -0.47 8.38
C ILE A 34 -5.79 -0.18 7.02
N VAL A 35 -4.99 0.32 6.07
CA VAL A 35 -5.42 0.66 4.70
C VAL A 35 -4.54 -0.08 3.69
N HIS A 36 -3.23 0.11 3.82
CA HIS A 36 -2.24 -0.59 3.02
C HIS A 36 -1.93 -1.92 3.71
N GLU A 37 -2.84 -2.87 3.55
CA GLU A 37 -2.68 -4.22 4.08
C GLU A 37 -1.62 -4.99 3.26
N ASP A 38 -0.81 -5.77 3.96
CA ASP A 38 0.09 -6.74 3.36
C ASP A 38 -0.08 -8.11 4.02
N LEU A 39 0.33 -9.16 3.33
CA LEU A 39 0.34 -10.51 3.87
C LEU A 39 1.53 -10.64 4.83
N MET A 40 1.24 -10.84 6.12
CA MET A 40 2.28 -11.07 7.11
C MET A 40 3.00 -12.40 6.84
N LEU A 41 4.33 -12.35 6.87
CA LEU A 41 5.21 -13.45 6.50
C LEU A 41 6.10 -13.81 7.69
N ASP A 42 5.66 -14.78 8.47
CA ASP A 42 6.38 -15.24 9.67
C ASP A 42 7.52 -16.21 9.32
N THR A 43 7.68 -16.55 8.04
CA THR A 43 8.60 -17.57 7.53
C THR A 43 9.18 -17.20 6.17
N THR A 44 10.34 -17.77 5.86
CA THR A 44 10.90 -17.73 4.51
C THR A 44 9.93 -18.39 3.53
N TYR A 45 9.52 -17.65 2.51
CA TYR A 45 8.61 -18.15 1.47
C TYR A 45 9.31 -18.17 0.11
N SER A 46 8.92 -19.12 -0.72
CA SER A 46 9.28 -19.12 -2.13
C SER A 46 8.14 -18.52 -2.96
N HIS A 47 8.51 -17.81 -4.01
CA HIS A 47 7.57 -17.29 -4.99
C HIS A 47 7.96 -17.80 -6.38
N GLN A 48 6.96 -17.92 -7.25
CA GLN A 48 7.17 -18.32 -8.64
C GLN A 48 6.84 -17.15 -9.55
N ALA A 49 7.70 -16.92 -10.55
CA ALA A 49 7.35 -16.04 -11.65
C ALA A 49 6.20 -16.67 -12.45
N SER A 50 5.26 -15.83 -12.86
CA SER A 50 4.16 -16.22 -13.75
C SER A 50 4.18 -15.26 -14.94
N PRO A 51 3.89 -15.76 -16.16
CA PRO A 51 3.78 -14.92 -17.36
C PRO A 51 2.50 -14.07 -17.36
N ILE A 52 1.61 -14.23 -16.37
CA ILE A 52 0.42 -13.40 -16.23
C ILE A 52 0.82 -11.94 -15.96
N ILE A 53 0.17 -11.04 -16.69
CA ILE A 53 0.34 -9.60 -16.60
C ILE A 53 -0.98 -8.98 -16.12
N VAL A 54 -0.89 -8.07 -15.16
CA VAL A 54 -2.04 -7.34 -14.63
C VAL A 54 -1.91 -5.86 -15.00
N THR A 55 -2.91 -5.34 -15.70
CA THR A 55 -3.03 -3.93 -16.04
C THR A 55 -4.13 -3.30 -15.20
N HIS A 56 -3.79 -2.27 -14.43
CA HIS A 56 -4.76 -1.54 -13.63
C HIS A 56 -5.38 -0.40 -14.46
N THR A 57 -6.64 -0.56 -14.86
CA THR A 57 -7.38 0.39 -15.72
C THR A 57 -8.36 1.28 -14.97
N SER A 58 -8.34 1.26 -13.63
CA SER A 58 -9.30 2.03 -12.84
C SER A 58 -9.07 3.55 -13.01
N GLU A 59 -10.16 4.28 -13.19
CA GLU A 59 -10.20 5.74 -13.14
C GLU A 59 -9.93 6.20 -11.71
N LYS A 60 -8.70 6.64 -11.44
CA LYS A 60 -8.34 7.15 -10.12
C LYS A 60 -9.14 8.42 -9.84
N LYS A 61 -10.02 8.36 -8.84
CA LYS A 61 -10.61 9.56 -8.24
C LYS A 61 -9.50 10.31 -7.48
N MET A 62 -8.99 11.39 -8.08
CA MET A 62 -8.03 12.27 -7.42
C MET A 62 -8.66 12.90 -6.17
N GLY A 63 -7.88 13.03 -5.09
CA GLY A 63 -8.30 13.75 -3.88
C GLY A 63 -9.27 13.02 -2.95
N SER A 64 -9.44 11.69 -3.10
CA SER A 64 -10.23 10.92 -2.15
C SER A 64 -9.58 10.88 -0.77
N ARG A 65 -10.28 11.41 0.24
CA ARG A 65 -9.85 11.40 1.65
C ARG A 65 -10.11 10.08 2.37
N ARG A 66 -10.76 9.10 1.74
CA ARG A 66 -11.20 7.84 2.39
C ARG A 66 -10.10 7.19 3.23
N ASN A 67 -8.87 7.10 2.71
CA ASN A 67 -7.77 6.45 3.42
C ASN A 67 -7.34 7.24 4.66
N LEU A 68 -7.23 8.57 4.55
CA LEU A 68 -6.97 9.45 5.68
C LEU A 68 -8.05 9.31 6.75
N ASP A 69 -9.33 9.34 6.35
CA ASP A 69 -10.44 9.26 7.29
C ASP A 69 -10.43 7.92 8.06
N ILE A 70 -10.02 6.83 7.41
CA ILE A 70 -9.84 5.52 8.08
C ILE A 70 -8.69 5.59 9.10
N TYR A 71 -7.53 6.15 8.75
CA TYR A 71 -6.41 6.29 9.68
C TYR A 71 -6.72 7.22 10.85
N GLU A 72 -7.33 8.38 10.60
CA GLU A 72 -7.72 9.34 11.64
C GLU A 72 -8.73 8.72 12.62
N LYS A 73 -9.70 7.95 12.10
CA LYS A 73 -10.64 7.20 12.94
C LYS A 73 -9.96 6.11 13.77
N ALA A 74 -8.99 5.39 13.19
CA ALA A 74 -8.21 4.39 13.91
C ALA A 74 -7.39 5.03 15.05
N LEU A 75 -6.80 6.22 14.83
CA LEU A 75 -6.11 7.00 15.86
C LEU A 75 -7.06 7.43 16.98
N GLN A 76 -8.26 7.93 16.65
CA GLN A 76 -9.27 8.32 17.63
C GLN A 76 -9.71 7.15 18.52
N HIS A 77 -9.70 5.93 17.99
CA HIS A 77 -10.01 4.71 18.75
C HIS A 77 -8.80 4.10 19.47
N ASN A 78 -7.66 4.80 19.52
CA ASN A 78 -6.41 4.33 20.11
C ASN A 78 -5.95 2.96 19.55
N GLN A 79 -6.23 2.70 18.26
CA GLN A 79 -5.73 1.50 17.61
C GLN A 79 -4.20 1.59 17.49
N THR A 80 -3.50 0.50 17.79
CA THR A 80 -2.04 0.45 17.67
C THR A 80 -1.61 0.43 16.22
N PHE A 81 -0.77 1.39 15.83
CA PHE A 81 -0.19 1.46 14.48
C PHE A 81 1.14 0.72 14.46
N ARG A 82 1.35 -0.12 13.44
CA ARG A 82 2.68 -0.66 13.15
C ARG A 82 3.50 0.40 12.40
N ILE A 83 4.83 0.26 12.38
CA ILE A 83 5.69 1.17 11.60
C ILE A 83 5.24 1.29 10.14
N HIS A 84 4.76 0.19 9.54
CA HIS A 84 4.16 0.18 8.21
C HIS A 84 2.93 1.10 8.11
N ASP A 85 2.01 1.01 9.07
CA ASP A 85 0.81 1.85 9.12
C ASP A 85 1.17 3.33 9.32
N VAL A 86 2.15 3.61 10.19
CA VAL A 86 2.63 4.97 10.45
C VAL A 86 3.22 5.59 9.17
N PHE A 87 4.08 4.85 8.49
CA PHE A 87 4.70 5.30 7.24
C PHE A 87 3.64 5.60 6.17
N HIS A 88 2.67 4.70 5.98
CA HIS A 88 1.62 4.91 5.00
C HIS A 88 0.67 6.04 5.38
N TYR A 89 0.36 6.22 6.66
CA TYR A 89 -0.41 7.37 7.12
C TYR A 89 0.31 8.69 6.82
N ALA A 90 1.63 8.76 7.05
CA ALA A 90 2.45 9.91 6.69
C ALA A 90 2.44 10.19 5.16
N GLN A 91 2.49 9.13 4.34
CA GLN A 91 2.36 9.26 2.87
C GLN A 91 1.00 9.78 2.44
N GLU A 92 -0.09 9.30 3.05
CA GLU A 92 -1.45 9.78 2.77
C GLU A 92 -1.59 11.26 3.16
N LEU A 93 -1.03 11.68 4.31
CA LEU A 93 -0.99 13.09 4.72
C LEU A 93 -0.22 13.96 3.71
N THR A 94 0.94 13.46 3.26
CA THR A 94 1.78 14.14 2.26
C THR A 94 1.05 14.30 0.93
N ALA A 95 0.37 13.24 0.47
CA ALA A 95 -0.42 13.26 -0.77
C ALA A 95 -1.59 14.25 -0.73
N HIS A 96 -2.05 14.61 0.47
CA HIS A 96 -3.08 15.63 0.71
C HIS A 96 -2.52 17.00 1.13
N GLY A 97 -1.20 17.20 1.05
CA GLY A 97 -0.55 18.47 1.37
C GLY A 97 -0.44 18.80 2.87
N ALA A 98 -0.74 17.86 3.76
CA ALA A 98 -0.67 18.04 5.21
C ALA A 98 0.76 17.77 5.74
N TYR A 99 1.76 18.47 5.20
CA TYR A 99 3.18 18.21 5.45
C TYR A 99 3.57 18.32 6.93
N GLU A 100 3.14 19.39 7.61
CA GLU A 100 3.44 19.61 9.03
C GLU A 100 2.91 18.47 9.92
N LYS A 101 1.75 17.91 9.57
CA LYS A 101 1.21 16.73 10.26
C LYS A 101 1.99 15.46 9.93
N ALA A 102 2.51 15.33 8.71
CA ALA A 102 3.21 14.13 8.24
C ALA A 102 4.62 13.99 8.86
N ILE A 103 5.33 15.10 9.07
CA ILE A 103 6.71 15.12 9.60
C ILE A 103 6.88 14.25 10.85
N PRO A 104 6.13 14.45 11.95
CA PRO A 104 6.36 13.66 13.17
C PRO A 104 6.18 12.15 12.93
N PHE A 105 5.25 11.74 12.06
CA PHE A 105 5.07 10.33 11.72
C PHE A 105 6.26 9.79 10.92
N TYR A 106 6.82 10.54 9.98
CA TYR A 106 8.05 10.12 9.29
C TYR A 106 9.24 10.00 10.25
N GLU A 107 9.38 10.91 11.21
CA GLU A 107 10.45 10.83 12.22
C GLU A 107 10.36 9.55 13.05
N THR A 108 9.15 9.09 13.41
CA THR A 108 9.00 7.80 14.12
C THR A 108 9.39 6.58 13.30
N CYS A 109 9.50 6.71 11.97
CA CYS A 109 9.94 5.64 11.09
C CYS A 109 11.46 5.59 10.90
N LYS A 110 12.19 6.63 11.35
CA LYS A 110 13.66 6.65 11.29
C LYS A 110 14.21 5.83 12.46
N THR A 111 14.70 4.64 12.16
CA THR A 111 15.55 3.83 13.05
C THR A 111 16.99 4.27 12.98
#